data_AF-A0A497TNL6-F1
#
_entry.id   AF-A0A497TNL6-F1
#
_cell.length_a   1.000
_cell.length_b   1.000
_cell.length_c   1.000
_cell.angle_alpha   90.00
_cell.angle_beta   90.00
_cell.angle_gamma   90.00
#
_symmetry.space_group_name_H-M   'P 1'
#
loop_
_entity.id
_entity.type
_entity.pdbx_description
1 polymer ?
#
loop_
_entity_poly.entity_id
_entity_poly.type
_entity_poly.pdbx_seq_one_letter_code
_entity_poly.pdbx_strand_id
1 'polypeptide(L)'
;MIKKRLVSAITPVLAMALLLATPISGAHSPPEEAKVYFVDLEDGEVVKSPFKVKFGIKGFGITPAGTKSKRRHTAGHHHLLVDVEQLPDMDEAIPRDPHHIHFDRGETGVMLKLPSGRHTLQLLLGDEQHEPQDPPLISEKITITVN
;
A
#
# COMPACT_ATOMS: atom_id res chain seq x y z
N MET A 1 56.83 -6.28 58.77
CA MET A 1 56.29 -7.57 58.28
C MET A 1 54.76 -7.49 58.32
N ILE A 2 54.07 -8.01 57.29
CA ILE A 2 52.61 -8.25 57.18
C ILE A 2 51.76 -7.16 56.44
N LYS A 3 51.75 -7.33 55.11
CA LYS A 3 50.64 -7.45 54.14
C LYS A 3 49.54 -6.37 54.02
N LYS A 4 49.55 -5.74 52.82
CA LYS A 4 48.50 -4.99 52.11
C LYS A 4 47.14 -5.69 52.13
N ARG A 5 46.04 -4.90 52.20
CA ARG A 5 44.80 -5.15 51.46
C ARG A 5 44.15 -3.83 51.02
N LEU A 6 44.28 -3.51 49.73
CA LEU A 6 43.40 -2.56 49.06
C LEU A 6 42.02 -3.19 48.96
N VAL A 7 40.98 -2.50 49.44
CA VAL A 7 39.59 -2.84 49.12
C VAL A 7 39.08 -1.71 48.24
N SER A 8 38.98 -2.00 46.94
CA SER A 8 38.38 -1.11 45.96
C SER A 8 36.87 -1.08 46.17
N ALA A 9 36.29 0.09 46.45
CA ALA A 9 34.85 0.27 46.56
C ALA A 9 34.27 0.38 45.14
N ILE A 10 33.52 -0.65 44.73
CA ILE A 10 32.81 -0.67 43.45
C ILE A 10 31.47 0.05 43.65
N THR A 11 31.34 1.25 43.07
CA THR A 11 30.05 1.94 42.94
C THR A 11 29.18 1.21 41.90
N PRO A 12 27.93 0.83 42.19
CA PRO A 12 27.05 0.28 41.18
C PRO A 12 26.48 1.44 40.35
N VAL A 13 26.92 1.57 39.10
CA VAL A 13 26.22 2.40 38.11
C VAL A 13 24.98 1.62 37.70
N LEU A 14 23.81 2.03 38.19
CA LEU A 14 22.53 1.50 37.75
C LEU A 14 22.26 2.02 36.32
N ALA A 15 22.64 1.23 35.32
CA ALA A 15 22.31 1.50 33.93
C ALA A 15 20.81 1.21 33.70
N MET A 16 20.01 2.28 33.65
CA MET A 16 18.61 2.19 33.24
C MET A 16 18.58 1.91 31.73
N ALA A 17 18.27 0.66 31.34
CA ALA A 17 18.07 0.31 29.95
C ALA A 17 16.75 0.92 29.46
N LEU A 18 16.83 2.01 28.71
CA LEU A 18 15.70 2.60 28.01
C LEU A 18 15.35 1.66 26.83
N LEU A 19 14.41 0.75 27.02
CA LEU A 19 13.84 -0.02 25.90
C LEU A 19 13.06 0.94 25.01
N LEU A 20 13.67 1.36 23.91
CA LEU A 20 12.94 1.94 22.79
C LEU A 20 12.06 0.83 22.20
N ALA A 21 10.75 0.91 22.45
CA ALA A 21 9.78 0.06 21.79
C ALA A 21 9.75 0.42 20.30
N THR A 22 10.45 -0.35 19.47
CA THR A 22 10.29 -0.27 18.03
C THR A 22 8.94 -0.87 17.67
N PRO A 23 8.05 -0.16 16.96
CA PRO A 23 6.82 -0.78 16.48
C PRO A 23 7.19 -1.97 15.59
N ILE A 24 6.75 -3.16 15.99
CA ILE A 24 6.83 -4.35 15.15
C ILE A 24 5.74 -4.19 14.09
N SER A 25 6.05 -3.54 12.96
CA SER A 25 5.17 -3.64 11.79
C SER A 25 5.16 -5.11 11.38
N GLY A 26 3.98 -5.72 11.34
CA GLY A 26 3.83 -7.10 10.87
C GLY A 26 4.45 -7.25 9.49
N ALA A 27 5.19 -8.34 9.26
CA ALA A 27 5.53 -8.69 7.88
C ALA A 27 4.22 -8.87 7.11
N HIS A 28 4.07 -8.19 5.97
CA HIS A 28 2.83 -8.02 5.18
C HIS A 28 1.86 -6.90 5.61
N SER A 29 2.19 -6.06 6.61
CA SER A 29 1.32 -4.91 6.94
C SER A 29 1.92 -3.60 6.44
N PRO A 30 1.17 -2.82 5.64
CA PRO A 30 1.57 -1.47 5.26
C PRO A 30 1.79 -0.53 6.48
N PRO A 31 2.79 0.38 6.40
CA PRO A 31 2.93 1.47 7.36
C PRO A 31 1.73 2.42 7.36
N GLU A 32 1.49 3.13 8.46
CA GLU A 32 0.36 4.05 8.64
C GLU A 32 0.35 5.18 7.59
N GLU A 33 1.52 5.67 7.18
CA GLU A 33 1.64 6.74 6.18
C GLU A 33 1.57 6.24 4.73
N ALA A 34 1.44 4.93 4.52
CA ALA A 34 1.37 4.36 3.19
C ALA A 34 0.04 4.68 2.51
N LYS A 35 0.09 4.92 1.20
CA LYS A 35 -1.11 5.23 0.41
C LYS A 35 -0.92 4.96 -1.08
N VAL A 36 -2.02 4.73 -1.76
CA VAL A 36 -2.14 4.74 -3.22
C VAL A 36 -3.01 5.90 -3.67
N TYR A 37 -2.72 6.48 -4.84
CA TYR A 37 -3.38 7.71 -5.31
C TYR A 37 -3.28 7.86 -6.83
N PHE A 38 -4.16 8.66 -7.41
CA PHE A 38 -4.03 9.11 -8.81
C PHE A 38 -3.03 10.27 -8.89
N VAL A 39 -2.10 10.23 -9.85
CA VAL A 39 -1.01 11.22 -9.94
C VAL A 39 -1.44 12.51 -10.63
N ASP A 40 -2.10 12.40 -11.79
CA ASP A 40 -2.48 13.52 -12.67
C ASP A 40 -3.94 13.38 -13.13
N LEU A 41 -4.83 12.92 -12.24
CA LEU A 41 -6.27 12.79 -12.51
C LEU A 41 -7.03 13.17 -11.25
N GLU A 42 -7.83 14.24 -11.34
CA GLU A 42 -8.51 14.83 -10.20
C GLU A 42 -10.02 14.49 -10.18
N ASP A 43 -10.63 14.59 -8.99
CA ASP A 43 -12.09 14.49 -8.87
C ASP A 43 -12.79 15.64 -9.61
N GLY A 44 -13.82 15.31 -10.38
CA GLY A 44 -14.55 16.22 -11.25
C GLY A 44 -13.92 16.47 -12.62
N GLU A 45 -12.77 15.86 -12.94
CA GLU A 45 -12.08 16.13 -14.19
C GLU A 45 -12.86 15.64 -15.43
N VAL A 46 -12.74 16.40 -16.52
CA VAL A 46 -13.34 16.06 -17.81
C VAL A 46 -12.24 15.60 -18.77
N VAL A 47 -12.34 14.36 -19.23
CA VAL A 47 -11.33 13.70 -20.06
C VAL A 47 -11.91 13.23 -21.40
N LYS A 48 -11.04 12.96 -22.37
CA LYS A 48 -11.41 12.36 -23.66
C LYS A 48 -10.94 10.92 -23.74
N SER A 49 -11.78 10.02 -24.25
CA SER A 49 -11.44 8.61 -24.41
C SER A 49 -10.57 8.37 -25.66
N PRO A 50 -9.47 7.59 -25.59
CA PRO A 50 -8.84 7.04 -24.40
C PRO A 50 -7.98 8.10 -23.68
N PHE A 51 -7.88 7.97 -22.36
CA PHE A 51 -7.06 8.86 -21.53
C PHE A 51 -6.05 8.04 -20.71
N LYS A 52 -4.96 8.70 -20.32
CA LYS A 52 -3.92 8.07 -19.50
C LYS A 52 -4.31 8.22 -18.03
N VAL A 53 -4.33 7.11 -17.30
CA VAL A 53 -4.43 7.10 -15.84
C VAL A 53 -3.09 6.67 -15.27
N LYS A 54 -2.57 7.40 -14.29
CA LYS A 54 -1.30 7.10 -13.61
C LYS A 54 -1.56 6.82 -12.15
N PHE A 55 -0.94 5.77 -11.64
CA PHE A 55 -1.07 5.30 -10.28
C PHE A 55 0.19 5.66 -9.50
N GLY A 56 -0.01 6.22 -8.32
CA GLY A 56 1.02 6.57 -7.37
C GLY A 56 0.95 5.66 -6.15
N ILE A 57 2.10 5.45 -5.52
CA ILE A 57 2.22 4.80 -4.22
C ILE A 57 3.24 5.58 -3.37
N LYS A 58 3.02 5.63 -2.06
CA LYS A 58 3.95 6.20 -1.08
C LYS A 58 3.97 5.28 0.14
N GLY A 59 5.14 5.15 0.78
CA GLY A 59 5.30 4.37 2.02
C GLY A 59 5.23 2.85 1.85
N PHE A 60 5.05 2.35 0.62
CA PHE A 60 4.97 0.92 0.31
C PHE A 60 5.46 0.64 -1.13
N GLY A 61 5.64 -0.63 -1.48
CA GLY A 61 6.22 -1.03 -2.77
C GLY A 61 5.23 -1.58 -3.80
N ILE A 62 5.71 -1.71 -5.04
CA ILE A 62 5.03 -2.46 -6.11
C ILE A 62 5.84 -3.70 -6.49
N THR A 63 5.16 -4.83 -6.69
CA THR A 63 5.70 -6.11 -7.14
C THR A 63 4.63 -6.85 -7.94
N PRO A 64 4.99 -7.73 -8.89
CA PRO A 64 4.00 -8.52 -9.61
C PRO A 64 3.15 -9.42 -8.69
N ALA A 65 1.92 -9.73 -9.11
CA ALA A 65 1.11 -10.78 -8.52
C ALA A 65 1.88 -12.13 -8.50
N GLY A 66 1.61 -12.96 -7.50
CA GLY A 66 2.31 -14.24 -7.30
C GLY A 66 3.78 -14.12 -6.87
N THR A 67 4.27 -12.94 -6.49
CA THR A 67 5.63 -12.74 -5.96
C THR A 67 5.88 -13.65 -4.74
N LYS A 68 6.81 -14.59 -4.86
CA LYS A 68 7.19 -15.51 -3.76
C LYS A 68 8.40 -15.05 -2.94
N SER A 69 9.10 -14.02 -3.41
CA SER A 69 10.26 -13.47 -2.72
C SER A 69 9.84 -12.68 -1.48
N LYS A 70 10.81 -12.31 -0.64
CA LYS A 70 10.54 -11.45 0.53
C LYS A 70 9.86 -10.12 0.20
N ARG A 71 9.90 -9.68 -1.07
CA ARG A 71 9.25 -8.43 -1.51
C ARG A 71 7.75 -8.42 -1.25
N ARG A 72 7.09 -9.58 -1.29
CA ARG A 72 5.64 -9.71 -1.03
C ARG A 72 5.21 -9.13 0.33
N HIS A 73 6.10 -9.15 1.33
CA HIS A 73 5.85 -8.59 2.66
C HIS A 73 5.83 -7.05 2.70
N THR A 74 6.22 -6.38 1.62
CA THR A 74 6.50 -4.93 1.59
C THR A 74 6.03 -4.26 0.29
N ALA A 75 5.31 -5.00 -0.55
CA ALA A 75 4.89 -4.56 -1.86
C ALA A 75 3.69 -5.37 -2.34
N GLY A 76 2.84 -4.71 -3.12
CA GLY A 76 1.68 -5.33 -3.78
C GLY A 76 1.56 -4.89 -5.23
N HIS A 77 0.37 -4.95 -5.79
CA HIS A 77 0.09 -4.44 -7.13
C HIS A 77 -1.25 -3.73 -7.20
N HIS A 78 -1.38 -2.83 -8.18
CA HIS A 78 -2.58 -2.01 -8.31
C HIS A 78 -3.75 -2.79 -8.88
N HIS A 79 -4.93 -2.41 -8.42
CA HIS A 79 -6.22 -2.69 -9.03
C HIS A 79 -6.92 -1.36 -9.24
N LEU A 80 -7.59 -1.20 -10.39
CA LEU A 80 -8.46 -0.07 -10.66
C LEU A 80 -9.91 -0.53 -10.61
N LEU A 81 -10.65 0.01 -9.66
CA LEU A 81 -12.09 -0.16 -9.50
C LEU A 81 -12.77 0.92 -10.34
N VAL A 82 -13.61 0.51 -11.29
CA VAL A 82 -14.36 1.37 -12.20
C VAL A 82 -15.84 1.17 -11.93
N ASP A 83 -16.56 2.24 -11.59
CA ASP A 83 -18.02 2.21 -11.34
C ASP A 83 -18.46 1.20 -10.26
N VAL A 84 -17.60 1.00 -9.27
CA VAL A 84 -17.87 0.13 -8.11
C VAL A 84 -18.51 0.93 -6.98
N GLU A 85 -19.77 0.63 -6.66
CA GLU A 85 -20.51 1.29 -5.58
C GLU A 85 -20.05 0.78 -4.20
N GLN A 86 -20.06 -0.53 -4.01
CA GLN A 86 -19.63 -1.21 -2.79
C GLN A 86 -18.24 -1.82 -3.00
N LEU A 87 -17.32 -1.53 -2.08
CA LEU A 87 -15.98 -2.11 -2.10
C LEU A 87 -16.04 -3.66 -2.03
N PRO A 88 -15.07 -4.36 -2.65
CA PRO A 88 -14.93 -5.79 -2.46
C PRO A 88 -14.69 -6.13 -0.99
N ASP A 89 -14.83 -7.41 -0.66
CA ASP A 89 -14.40 -7.90 0.65
C ASP A 89 -12.89 -7.68 0.83
N MET A 90 -12.48 -7.20 2.00
CA MET A 90 -11.07 -6.93 2.30
C MET A 90 -10.31 -8.19 2.73
N ASP A 91 -11.05 -9.27 3.03
CA ASP A 91 -10.53 -10.57 3.44
C ASP A 91 -10.64 -11.64 2.32
N GLU A 92 -11.05 -11.25 1.11
CA GLU A 92 -11.09 -12.13 -0.07
C GLU A 92 -10.33 -11.55 -1.27
N ALA A 93 -10.04 -12.41 -2.23
CA ALA A 93 -9.43 -11.99 -3.49
C ALA A 93 -10.33 -11.00 -4.23
N ILE A 94 -9.73 -9.90 -4.71
CA ILE A 94 -10.41 -8.88 -5.49
C ILE A 94 -11.05 -9.53 -6.73
N PRO A 95 -12.35 -9.27 -7.01
CA PRO A 95 -13.04 -9.84 -8.16
C PRO A 95 -12.29 -9.59 -9.48
N ARG A 96 -12.46 -10.49 -10.44
CA ARG A 96 -11.89 -10.35 -11.78
C ARG A 96 -12.99 -10.19 -12.81
N ASP A 97 -13.41 -8.95 -13.02
CA ASP A 97 -14.49 -8.58 -13.91
C ASP A 97 -14.20 -7.21 -14.57
N PRO A 98 -15.05 -6.71 -15.49
CA PRO A 98 -14.81 -5.43 -16.17
C PRO A 98 -14.73 -4.19 -15.26
N HIS A 99 -15.23 -4.25 -14.03
CA HIS A 99 -15.19 -3.17 -13.04
C HIS A 99 -13.97 -3.25 -12.12
N HIS A 100 -13.25 -4.38 -12.12
CA HIS A 100 -12.05 -4.61 -11.34
C HIS A 100 -10.90 -4.95 -12.27
N ILE A 101 -10.11 -3.94 -12.66
CA ILE A 101 -9.02 -4.10 -13.63
C ILE A 101 -7.72 -4.38 -12.87
N HIS A 102 -7.09 -5.51 -13.20
CA HIS A 102 -5.88 -6.02 -12.53
C HIS A 102 -4.61 -5.57 -13.24
N PHE A 103 -3.59 -5.17 -12.47
CA PHE A 103 -2.25 -4.81 -12.96
C PHE A 103 -1.20 -5.80 -12.44
N ASP A 104 -1.36 -7.06 -12.86
CA ASP A 104 -0.65 -8.24 -12.36
C ASP A 104 0.89 -8.14 -12.46
N ARG A 105 1.44 -7.28 -13.32
CA ARG A 105 2.89 -7.15 -13.53
C ARG A 105 3.48 -5.96 -12.79
N GLY A 106 2.68 -5.30 -11.95
CA GLY A 106 3.10 -4.09 -11.23
C GLY A 106 3.05 -2.83 -12.08
N GLU A 107 2.13 -2.77 -13.05
CA GLU A 107 1.92 -1.58 -13.86
C GLU A 107 1.45 -0.39 -12.99
N THR A 108 2.00 0.79 -13.26
CA THR A 108 1.71 2.04 -12.54
C THR A 108 0.87 3.02 -13.37
N GLY A 109 0.16 2.50 -14.37
CA GLY A 109 -0.76 3.29 -15.18
C GLY A 109 -1.28 2.52 -16.39
N VAL A 110 -2.30 3.09 -17.02
CA VAL A 110 -3.00 2.47 -18.15
C VAL A 110 -3.52 3.53 -19.10
N MET A 111 -3.64 3.18 -20.39
CA MET A 111 -4.49 3.92 -21.32
C MET A 111 -5.91 3.39 -21.17
N LEU A 112 -6.74 4.09 -20.40
CA LEU A 112 -8.09 3.67 -20.09
C LEU A 112 -9.05 4.11 -21.19
N LYS A 113 -9.92 3.20 -21.61
CA LYS A 113 -10.99 3.46 -22.57
C LYS A 113 -12.33 3.20 -21.90
N LEU A 114 -13.05 4.26 -21.58
CA LEU A 114 -14.41 4.21 -21.07
C LEU A 114 -15.38 4.81 -22.10
N PRO A 115 -16.66 4.41 -22.08
CA PRO A 115 -17.74 5.11 -22.79
C PRO A 115 -17.85 6.58 -22.37
N SER A 116 -18.51 7.42 -23.17
CA SER A 116 -18.84 8.78 -22.74
C SER A 116 -19.87 8.74 -21.62
N GLY A 117 -19.68 9.56 -20.58
CA GLY A 117 -20.53 9.55 -19.39
C GLY A 117 -19.78 9.85 -18.09
N ARG A 118 -20.50 9.80 -16.98
CA ARG A 118 -19.95 9.94 -15.63
C ARG A 118 -19.45 8.58 -15.15
N HIS A 119 -18.21 8.53 -14.66
CA HIS A 119 -17.59 7.32 -14.13
C HIS A 119 -16.94 7.58 -12.78
N THR A 120 -16.89 6.56 -11.91
CA THR A 120 -16.08 6.60 -10.68
C THR A 120 -14.86 5.72 -10.80
N LEU A 121 -13.74 6.18 -10.24
CA LEU A 121 -12.47 5.46 -10.24
C LEU A 121 -11.91 5.41 -8.81
N GLN A 122 -11.36 4.27 -8.44
CA GLN A 122 -10.68 4.08 -7.16
C GLN A 122 -9.55 3.06 -7.29
N LEU A 123 -8.42 3.30 -6.64
CA LEU A 123 -7.33 2.35 -6.57
C LEU A 123 -7.42 1.51 -5.30
N LEU A 124 -7.11 0.22 -5.44
CA LEU A 124 -6.95 -0.72 -4.34
C LEU A 124 -5.66 -1.51 -4.55
N LEU A 125 -4.82 -1.61 -3.53
CA LEU A 125 -3.60 -2.41 -3.60
C LEU A 125 -3.88 -3.84 -3.11
N GLY A 126 -3.63 -4.82 -3.97
CA GLY A 126 -3.66 -6.23 -3.61
C GLY A 126 -2.26 -6.78 -3.33
N ASP A 127 -2.17 -7.85 -2.55
CA ASP A 127 -0.97 -8.62 -2.27
C ASP A 127 -0.60 -9.58 -3.43
N GLU A 128 0.17 -10.64 -3.16
CA GLU A 128 0.52 -11.58 -4.22
C GLU A 128 -0.60 -12.57 -4.60
N GLN A 129 -1.70 -12.65 -3.84
CA GLN A 129 -2.90 -13.47 -4.08
C GLN A 129 -4.11 -12.64 -4.54
N HIS A 130 -3.91 -11.33 -4.77
CA HIS A 130 -4.98 -10.38 -5.10
C HIS A 130 -5.91 -10.08 -3.92
N GLU A 131 -5.51 -10.40 -2.70
CA GLU A 131 -6.22 -9.99 -1.49
C GLU A 131 -5.80 -8.56 -1.12
N PRO A 132 -6.72 -7.69 -0.69
CA PRO A 132 -6.34 -6.36 -0.19
C PRO A 132 -5.33 -6.44 0.94
N GLN A 133 -4.41 -5.48 1.00
CA GLN A 133 -3.47 -5.39 2.13
C GLN A 133 -4.20 -5.15 3.47
N ASP A 134 -3.58 -5.49 4.60
CA ASP A 134 -4.10 -5.18 5.94
C ASP A 134 -3.09 -4.34 6.75
N PRO A 135 -3.36 -3.04 7.00
CA PRO A 135 -4.58 -2.31 6.63
C PRO A 135 -4.71 -2.05 5.11
N PRO A 136 -5.94 -1.88 4.58
CA PRO A 136 -6.16 -1.63 3.16
C PRO A 136 -5.48 -0.35 2.66
N LEU A 137 -4.70 -0.48 1.59
CA LEU A 137 -4.24 0.67 0.81
C LEU A 137 -5.21 0.96 -0.33
N ILE A 138 -6.14 1.88 -0.05
CA ILE A 138 -7.18 2.33 -0.95
C ILE A 138 -7.05 3.84 -1.19
N SER A 139 -7.30 4.31 -2.42
CA SER A 139 -7.31 5.75 -2.72
C SER A 139 -8.65 6.39 -2.37
N GLU A 140 -8.67 7.72 -2.34
CA GLU A 140 -9.92 8.47 -2.53
C GLU A 140 -10.65 7.98 -3.79
N LYS A 141 -11.98 7.91 -3.71
CA LYS A 141 -12.83 7.65 -4.87
C LYS A 141 -13.02 8.96 -5.62
N ILE A 142 -12.66 8.99 -6.89
CA ILE A 142 -12.86 10.16 -7.75
C ILE A 142 -13.98 9.89 -8.75
N THR A 143 -14.66 10.95 -9.17
CA THR A 143 -15.60 10.94 -10.29
C THR A 143 -14.99 11.71 -11.45
N ILE A 144 -15.06 11.16 -12.65
CA ILE A 144 -14.69 11.85 -13.89
C ILE A 144 -15.86 11.92 -14.86
N THR A 145 -15.79 12.82 -15.82
CA THR A 145 -16.68 12.84 -16.99
C THR A 145 -15.89 12.56 -18.26
N VAL A 146 -16.28 11.53 -18.99
CA VAL A 146 -15.67 11.16 -20.27
C VAL A 146 -16.52 11.75 -21.40
N ASN A 147 -15.88 12.53 -22.28
CA ASN A 147 -16.49 13.10 -23.48
C ASN A 147 -16.12 12.30 -24.73
#